data_AF-A0A536G467-F1
#
_entry.id   AF-A0A536G467-F1
#
_cell.length_a   1.000
_cell.length_b   1.000
_cell.length_c   1.000
_cell.angle_alpha   90.00
_cell.angle_beta   90.00
_cell.angle_gamma   90.00
#
_symmetry.space_group_name_H-M   'P 1'
#
loop_
_entity.id
_entity.type
_entity.pdbx_description
1 polymer ?
#
loop_
_entity_poly.entity_id
_entity_poly.type
_entity_poly.pdbx_seq_one_letter_code
_entity_poly.pdbx_strand_id
1 'polypeptide(L)'
;MDGEVSPAGASIKQALYWRQIYTDILAMEEKVLARIRHLMTKQSAASRREVELTNVPVVVAQAERFRQRLGYWDARVEELGGQPPAKPHKP
;
A
#
# COMPACT_ATOMS: atom_id res chain seq x y z
N MET A 1 4.04 -13.39 17.14
CA MET A 1 4.24 -11.92 17.06
C MET A 1 2.95 -11.44 16.46
N ASP A 2 2.02 -11.10 17.34
CA ASP A 2 0.59 -11.24 17.07
C ASP A 2 0.00 -9.88 16.74
N GLY A 3 -0.41 -9.72 15.49
CA GLY A 3 -1.24 -8.62 15.02
C GLY A 3 -0.52 -7.28 14.86
N GLU A 4 -1.07 -6.47 13.95
CA GLU A 4 -0.80 -5.05 13.89
C GLU A 4 -1.20 -4.40 15.23
N VAL A 5 -0.26 -3.68 15.85
CA VAL A 5 -0.52 -2.96 17.11
C VAL A 5 -1.43 -1.77 16.80
N SER A 6 -2.37 -1.44 17.69
CA SER A 6 -3.19 -0.23 17.53
C SER A 6 -2.29 1.01 17.38
N PRO A 7 -2.50 1.86 16.34
CA PRO A 7 -1.69 3.05 16.11
C PRO A 7 -1.62 3.97 17.33
N ALA A 8 -2.73 4.12 18.07
CA ALA A 8 -2.82 5.01 19.23
C ALA A 8 -1.83 4.66 20.37
N GLY A 9 -1.48 3.38 20.53
CA GLY A 9 -0.55 2.89 21.56
C GLY A 9 0.86 2.62 21.04
N ALA A 10 1.11 2.84 19.75
CA ALA A 10 2.38 2.49 19.13
C ALA A 10 3.50 3.46 19.53
N SER A 11 4.69 2.89 19.76
CA SER A 11 5.95 3.64 19.85
C SER A 11 6.40 4.16 18.48
N ILE A 12 7.33 5.13 18.45
CA ILE A 12 7.84 5.68 17.19
C ILE A 12 8.50 4.61 16.31
N LYS A 13 9.21 3.64 16.92
CA LYS A 13 9.84 2.52 16.19
C LYS A 13 8.78 1.63 15.53
N GLN A 14 7.68 1.35 16.22
CA GLN A 14 6.57 0.57 15.66
C GLN A 14 5.85 1.34 14.56
N ALA A 15 5.63 2.64 14.75
CA ALA A 15 4.98 3.49 13.74
C ALA A 15 5.80 3.55 12.45
N LEU A 16 7.12 3.78 12.54
CA LEU A 16 8.03 3.75 11.39
C LEU A 16 8.08 2.38 10.71
N TYR A 17 8.08 1.29 11.50
CA TYR A 17 8.07 -0.07 10.97
C TYR A 17 6.80 -0.34 10.14
N TRP A 18 5.62 -0.11 10.70
CA TRP A 18 4.37 -0.37 10.01
C TRP A 18 4.13 0.57 8.83
N ARG A 19 4.53 1.85 8.95
CA ARG A 19 4.56 2.78 7.82
C ARG A 19 5.36 2.22 6.65
N GLN A 20 6.56 1.69 6.92
CA GLN A 20 7.40 1.11 5.88
C GLN A 20 6.74 -0.13 5.25
N ILE A 21 6.20 -1.04 6.06
CA ILE A 21 5.49 -2.23 5.56
C ILE A 21 4.32 -1.84 4.65
N TYR A 22 3.46 -0.92 5.07
CA TYR A 22 2.32 -0.49 4.24
C TYR A 22 2.75 0.30 3.00
N THR A 23 3.86 1.03 3.05
CA THR A 23 4.46 1.66 1.87
C THR A 23 4.87 0.60 0.84
N ASP A 24 5.55 -0.45 1.27
CA ASP A 24 6.04 -1.52 0.38
C ASP A 24 4.89 -2.34 -0.20
N ILE A 25 3.88 -2.66 0.61
CA ILE A 25 2.67 -3.35 0.14
C ILE A 25 1.92 -2.50 -0.88
N LEU A 26 1.69 -1.21 -0.60
CA LEU A 26 1.00 -0.32 -1.53
C LEU A 26 1.75 -0.20 -2.87
N ALA A 27 3.08 -0.06 -2.83
CA ALA A 27 3.91 -0.01 -4.03
C ALA A 27 3.83 -1.31 -4.85
N MET A 28 3.67 -2.47 -4.20
CA MET A 28 3.44 -3.74 -4.88
C MET A 28 2.05 -3.77 -5.55
N GLU A 29 0.99 -3.38 -4.83
CA GLU A 29 -0.37 -3.36 -5.38
C GLU A 29 -0.51 -2.41 -6.57
N GLU A 30 0.13 -1.24 -6.51
CA GLU A 30 0.13 -0.29 -7.63
C GLU A 30 0.83 -0.86 -8.87
N LYS A 31 1.91 -1.64 -8.69
CA LYS A 31 2.58 -2.37 -9.79
C LYS A 31 1.69 -3.48 -10.35
N VAL A 32 0.97 -4.21 -9.51
CA VAL A 32 0.02 -5.25 -9.94
C VAL A 32 -1.09 -4.61 -10.78
N LEU A 33 -1.69 -3.50 -10.31
CA LEU A 33 -2.74 -2.79 -11.04
C LEU A 33 -2.24 -2.26 -12.39
N ALA A 34 -1.04 -1.67 -12.43
CA ALA A 34 -0.41 -1.22 -13.67
C ALA A 34 -0.19 -2.38 -14.64
N ARG A 35 0.24 -3.55 -14.14
CA ARG A 35 0.44 -4.74 -14.96
C ARG A 35 -0.88 -5.28 -15.52
N ILE A 36 -1.93 -5.34 -14.72
CA ILE A 36 -3.28 -5.74 -15.18
C ILE A 36 -3.73 -4.84 -16.33
N ARG A 37 -3.67 -3.52 -16.13
CA ARG A 37 -4.04 -2.53 -17.15
C ARG A 37 -3.23 -2.70 -18.44
N HIS A 38 -1.92 -2.96 -18.33
CA HIS A 38 -1.09 -3.21 -19.50
C HIS A 38 -1.49 -4.49 -20.26
N LEU A 39 -1.83 -5.58 -19.55
CA LEU A 39 -2.25 -6.82 -20.20
C LEU A 39 -3.61 -6.68 -20.88
N MET A 40 -4.53 -5.90 -20.30
CA MET A 40 -5.85 -5.61 -20.85
C MET A 40 -5.82 -4.92 -22.23
N THR A 41 -4.74 -4.20 -22.56
CA THR A 41 -4.60 -3.58 -23.89
C THR A 41 -4.43 -4.59 -25.01
N LYS A 42 -3.98 -5.81 -24.68
CA LYS A 42 -3.73 -6.91 -25.63
C LYS A 42 -4.92 -7.87 -25.74
N GLN A 43 -5.96 -7.67 -24.94
CA GLN A 43 -7.13 -8.53 -24.87
C GLN A 43 -8.25 -8.07 -25.81
N SER A 44 -9.11 -9.01 -26.19
CA SER A 44 -10.39 -8.72 -26.85
C SER A 44 -11.28 -7.88 -25.93
N ALA A 45 -12.29 -7.21 -26.49
CA ALA A 45 -13.23 -6.40 -25.71
C ALA A 45 -13.97 -7.23 -24.64
N ALA A 46 -14.36 -8.47 -24.96
CA ALA A 46 -15.05 -9.36 -24.03
C ALA A 46 -14.14 -9.76 -22.85
N SER A 47 -12.92 -10.21 -23.12
CA SER A 47 -11.96 -10.60 -22.08
C SER A 47 -11.53 -9.40 -21.22
N ARG A 48 -11.36 -8.22 -21.83
CA ARG A 48 -11.08 -6.99 -21.08
C ARG A 48 -12.21 -6.67 -20.11
N ARG A 49 -13.46 -6.76 -20.56
CA ARG A 49 -14.64 -6.48 -19.74
C ARG A 49 -14.73 -7.42 -18.54
N GLU A 50 -14.36 -8.69 -18.71
CA GLU A 50 -14.32 -9.66 -17.61
C GLU A 50 -13.29 -9.25 -16.53
N VAL A 51 -12.09 -8.85 -16.95
CA VAL A 51 -11.02 -8.39 -16.04
C VAL A 51 -11.40 -7.08 -15.33
N GLU A 52 -12.08 -6.16 -16.02
CA GLU A 52 -12.62 -4.92 -15.45
C GLU A 52 -13.63 -5.16 -14.33
N LEU A 53 -14.41 -6.25 -14.43
CA LEU A 53 -15.46 -6.57 -13.46
C LEU A 53 -14.97 -7.42 -12.29
N THR A 54 -13.86 -8.14 -12.45
CA THR A 54 -13.41 -9.14 -11.47
C THR A 54 -12.07 -8.79 -10.82
N ASN A 55 -11.01 -8.57 -11.61
CA ASN A 55 -9.67 -8.34 -11.07
C ASN A 55 -9.45 -6.89 -10.65
N VAL A 56 -9.80 -5.93 -11.52
CA VAL A 56 -9.52 -4.50 -11.28
C VAL A 56 -10.16 -4.00 -9.97
N PRO A 57 -11.44 -4.28 -9.67
CA PRO A 57 -12.07 -3.76 -8.47
C PRO A 57 -11.43 -4.30 -7.19
N VAL A 58 -11.00 -5.57 -7.20
CA VAL A 58 -10.35 -6.21 -6.05
C VAL A 58 -9.02 -5.53 -5.73
N VAL A 59 -8.15 -5.36 -6.73
CA VAL A 59 -6.83 -4.75 -6.54
C VAL A 59 -6.96 -3.27 -6.15
N VAL A 60 -7.92 -2.55 -6.75
CA VAL A 60 -8.21 -1.16 -6.36
C VAL A 60 -8.66 -1.08 -4.89
N ALA A 61 -9.62 -1.91 -4.48
CA ALA A 61 -10.10 -1.92 -3.10
C ALA A 61 -9.02 -2.37 -2.09
N GLN A 62 -8.08 -3.23 -2.49
CA GLN A 62 -6.92 -3.57 -1.66
C GLN A 62 -5.96 -2.38 -1.53
N ALA A 63 -5.59 -1.74 -2.63
CA ALA A 63 -4.72 -0.56 -2.62
C ALA A 63 -5.31 0.58 -1.79
N GLU A 64 -6.62 0.85 -1.89
CA GLU A 64 -7.30 1.86 -1.07
C GLU A 64 -7.25 1.54 0.42
N ARG A 65 -7.49 0.28 0.80
CA ARG A 65 -7.38 -0.16 2.20
C ARG A 65 -5.95 0.02 2.74
N PHE A 66 -4.93 -0.33 1.96
CA PHE A 66 -3.55 -0.12 2.37
C PHE A 66 -3.16 1.36 2.44
N ARG A 67 -3.69 2.20 1.54
CA ARG A 67 -3.50 3.66 1.59
C ARG A 67 -4.12 4.27 2.84
N GLN A 68 -5.31 3.83 3.24
CA GLN A 68 -5.93 4.26 4.51
C GLN A 68 -5.08 3.84 5.72
N ARG A 69 -4.60 2.59 5.73
CA ARG A 69 -3.72 2.11 6.81
C ARG A 69 -2.40 2.87 6.87
N LEU A 70 -1.78 3.13 5.73
CA LEU A 70 -0.58 3.96 5.63
C LEU A 70 -0.83 5.35 6.21
N GLY A 71 -1.99 5.97 5.90
CA GLY A 71 -2.37 7.27 6.47
C GLY A 71 -2.45 7.29 7.99
N TYR A 72 -2.96 6.22 8.63
CA TYR A 72 -2.93 6.12 10.10
C TYR A 72 -1.50 6.07 10.66
N TRP A 73 -0.60 5.39 9.98
CA TRP A 73 0.79 5.28 10.41
C TRP A 73 1.60 6.55 10.13
N ASP A 74 1.34 7.24 9.02
CA ASP A 74 1.91 8.56 8.74
C ASP A 74 1.49 9.57 9.83
N ALA A 75 0.19 9.66 10.12
CA ALA A 75 -0.31 10.52 11.20
C ALA A 75 0.33 10.18 12.54
N ARG A 76 0.49 8.89 12.85
CA ARG A 76 1.13 8.47 14.11
C ARG A 76 2.61 8.83 14.18
N VAL A 77 3.34 8.74 13.06
CA VAL A 77 4.75 9.18 13.00
C VAL A 77 4.85 10.68 13.24
N GLU A 78 3.96 11.47 12.64
CA GLU A 78 3.88 12.92 12.82
C GLU A 78 3.57 13.30 14.28
N GLU A 79 2.56 12.67 14.90
CA GLU A 79 2.21 12.88 16.31
C GLU A 79 3.37 12.64 17.28
N LEU A 80 4.21 11.65 16.97
CA LEU A 80 5.35 11.26 17.80
C LEU A 80 6.62 12.08 17.51
N GLY A 81 6.54 13.09 16.65
CA GLY A 81 7.68 13.94 16.28
C GLY A 81 8.75 13.21 15.45
N GLY A 82 8.39 12.09 14.82
CA GLY A 82 9.30 11.34 13.98
C GLY A 82 9.51 12.03 12.64
N GLN A 83 10.75 12.39 12.32
CA GLN A 83 11.12 12.54 10.91
C GLN A 83 11.32 11.16 10.29
N PRO A 84 10.75 10.87 9.11
CA PRO A 84 11.04 9.61 8.44
C PRO A 84 12.57 9.52 8.22
N PRO A 85 13.20 8.36 8.51
CA PRO A 85 14.63 8.22 8.31
C PRO A 85 14.97 8.53 6.85
N ALA A 86 16.01 9.34 6.64
CA ALA A 86 16.50 9.66 5.31
C ALA A 86 16.76 8.34 4.56
N LYS A 87 16.23 8.23 3.33
CA LYS A 87 16.46 7.04 2.48
C LYS A 87 17.96 6.74 2.45
N PRO A 88 18.41 5.52 2.74
CA PRO A 88 19.82 5.20 2.64
C PRO A 88 20.24 5.38 1.17
N HIS A 89 21.19 6.29 0.96
CA HIS A 89 21.89 6.42 -0.31
C HIS A 89 22.70 5.14 -0.47
N LYS A 90 22.29 4.29 -1.42
CA LYS A 90 23.04 3.08 -1.75
C LYS A 90 24.24 3.50 -2.61
N PRO A 91 25.47 3.08 -2.28
CA PRO A 91 26.65 3.31 -3.14
C PRO A 91 26.52 2.57 -4.47
#